data_AF-A0A8T0BSX5-F1
#
_entry.id   AF-A0A8T0BSX5-F1
#
_cell.length_a   1.000
_cell.length_b   1.000
_cell.length_c   1.000
_cell.angle_alpha   90.00
_cell.angle_beta   90.00
_cell.angle_gamma   90.00
#
_symmetry.space_group_name_H-M   'P 1'
#
loop_
_entity.id
_entity.type
_entity.pdbx_description
1 polymer ?
#
loop_
_entity_poly.entity_id
_entity_poly.type
_entity_poly.pdbx_seq_one_letter_code
_entity_poly.pdbx_strand_id
1 'polypeptide(L)'
;MSKRKASGNARHKHFVRRRRYLERRGFLNKKQNTNESQKGEYKKQNLHRKTKDHSQGVVVFPKFTTLRPESSTNPSNSTEAHHGNPATVKEFAVGSKSTSKAPSSLVLHNPLKYVALDCEMVGTGPKGHCSELARCSIVSYYGDVIYDKFIKPVNPVTDLRTRWSGVRWQDLKNATPFKQAQREILKILTGKVVVGHAVQNDFKVLHYSHPAHLMRDTSRIPTLNQKAGLPENQPASLKTLSKVLLNRDIQMGKKGHSSVEDAKATMELYKIVAVEWERTLASETAS
;
A
#
# COMPACT_ATOMS: atom_id res chain seq x y z
N MET A 1 -33.12 -9.05 -59.60
CA MET A 1 -32.61 -8.12 -58.56
C MET A 1 -32.67 -8.82 -57.20
N SER A 2 -31.52 -9.24 -56.64
CA SER A 2 -31.47 -9.98 -55.37
C SER A 2 -30.92 -9.09 -54.24
N LYS A 3 -31.72 -8.87 -53.19
CA LYS A 3 -31.36 -8.06 -52.02
C LYS A 3 -30.39 -8.84 -51.11
N ARG A 4 -29.13 -8.40 -51.03
CA ARG A 4 -28.14 -8.91 -50.06
C ARG A 4 -28.48 -8.42 -48.64
N LYS A 5 -28.66 -9.35 -47.70
CA LYS A 5 -28.83 -9.07 -46.25
C LYS A 5 -27.51 -8.52 -45.67
N ALA A 6 -27.61 -7.44 -44.89
CA ALA A 6 -26.48 -6.82 -44.21
C ALA A 6 -25.82 -7.78 -43.20
N SER A 7 -24.55 -8.11 -43.44
CA SER A 7 -23.73 -8.86 -42.48
C SER A 7 -23.43 -7.97 -41.26
N GLY A 8 -24.08 -8.27 -40.12
CA GLY A 8 -23.77 -7.60 -38.85
C GLY A 8 -22.27 -7.65 -38.51
N ASN A 9 -21.76 -6.51 -38.02
CA ASN A 9 -20.37 -6.26 -37.63
C ASN A 9 -19.77 -7.46 -36.84
N ALA A 10 -18.62 -7.98 -37.26
CA ALA A 10 -17.95 -9.13 -36.65
C ALA A 10 -17.75 -8.98 -35.13
N ARG A 11 -17.54 -7.74 -34.67
CA ARG A 11 -17.45 -7.41 -33.24
C ARG A 11 -18.75 -7.69 -32.49
N HIS A 12 -19.91 -7.40 -33.10
CA HIS A 12 -21.22 -7.68 -32.52
C HIS A 12 -21.48 -9.19 -32.45
N LYS A 13 -21.14 -9.95 -33.50
CA LYS A 13 -21.26 -11.41 -33.51
C LYS A 13 -20.41 -12.06 -32.42
N HIS A 14 -19.19 -11.56 -32.21
CA HIS A 14 -18.31 -12.04 -31.14
C HIS A 14 -18.86 -11.73 -29.75
N PHE A 15 -19.35 -10.51 -29.53
CA PHE A 15 -20.00 -10.11 -28.28
C PHE A 15 -21.21 -11.00 -27.95
N VAL A 16 -22.10 -11.25 -28.91
CA VAL A 16 -23.29 -12.09 -28.73
C VAL A 16 -22.90 -13.54 -28.41
N ARG A 17 -21.88 -14.10 -29.09
CA ARG A 17 -21.36 -15.44 -28.80
C ARG A 17 -20.75 -15.54 -27.40
N ARG A 18 -19.92 -14.56 -27.00
CA ARG A 18 -19.29 -14.50 -25.67
C ARG A 18 -20.34 -14.39 -24.56
N ARG A 19 -21.36 -13.56 -24.75
CA ARG A 19 -22.45 -13.39 -23.78
C ARG A 19 -23.26 -14.66 -23.57
N ARG A 20 -23.69 -15.34 -24.64
CA ARG A 20 -24.42 -16.62 -24.55
C ARG A 20 -23.61 -17.72 -23.85
N TYR A 21 -22.29 -17.72 -24.04
CA TYR A 21 -21.40 -18.64 -23.32
C TYR A 21 -21.40 -18.39 -21.80
N LEU A 22 -21.34 -17.13 -21.38
CA LEU A 22 -21.35 -16.74 -19.97
C LEU A 22 -22.71 -17.01 -19.30
N GLU A 23 -23.82 -16.79 -20.02
CA GLU A 23 -25.18 -17.13 -19.55
C GLU A 23 -25.34 -18.64 -19.33
N ARG A 24 -24.82 -19.50 -20.22
CA ARG A 24 -24.85 -20.97 -20.05
C ARG A 24 -23.99 -21.48 -18.90
N ARG A 25 -22.93 -20.77 -18.55
CA ARG A 25 -22.01 -21.13 -17.46
C ARG A 25 -22.47 -20.57 -16.11
N GLY A 26 -23.61 -19.89 -16.05
CA GLY A 26 -24.14 -19.29 -14.81
C GLY A 26 -23.39 -18.05 -14.34
N PHE A 27 -22.48 -17.49 -15.15
CA PHE A 27 -21.74 -16.27 -14.81
C PHE A 27 -22.56 -14.99 -15.04
N LEU A 28 -23.71 -15.09 -15.71
CA LEU A 28 -24.63 -13.98 -15.96
C LEU A 28 -26.08 -14.45 -15.74
N ASN A 29 -26.85 -13.68 -14.98
CA ASN A 29 -28.30 -13.91 -14.86
C ASN A 29 -28.99 -13.50 -16.17
N LYS A 30 -30.00 -14.28 -16.61
CA LYS A 30 -30.84 -13.93 -17.76
C LYS A 30 -31.53 -12.60 -17.46
N LYS A 31 -31.34 -11.58 -18.31
CA LYS A 31 -32.15 -10.36 -18.23
C LYS A 31 -33.61 -10.74 -18.44
N GLN A 32 -34.48 -10.40 -17.49
CA GLN A 32 -35.91 -10.24 -17.74
C GLN A 32 -36.05 -9.06 -18.72
N ASN A 33 -36.47 -9.36 -19.96
CA ASN A 33 -36.88 -8.34 -20.91
C ASN A 33 -38.32 -7.97 -20.58
N THR A 34 -38.54 -6.78 -20.02
CA THR A 34 -39.83 -6.11 -20.06
C THR A 34 -39.81 -5.05 -21.17
N ASN A 35 -40.56 -5.38 -22.22
CA ASN A 35 -41.23 -4.51 -23.20
C ASN A 35 -40.41 -3.57 -24.10
N GLU A 36 -40.13 -4.06 -25.32
CA GLU A 36 -40.41 -3.30 -26.54
C GLU A 36 -41.94 -3.16 -26.67
N SER A 37 -42.49 -2.01 -26.31
CA SER A 37 -43.74 -1.44 -26.86
C SER A 37 -44.07 -0.15 -26.12
N GLN A 38 -43.74 0.99 -26.73
CA GLN A 38 -44.57 2.20 -26.79
C GLN A 38 -43.76 3.33 -27.47
N LYS A 39 -44.18 3.67 -28.68
CA LYS A 39 -43.95 4.99 -29.29
C LYS A 39 -44.79 6.02 -28.51
N GLY A 40 -44.26 7.23 -28.33
CA GLY A 40 -45.09 8.41 -28.04
C GLY A 40 -44.56 9.28 -26.89
N GLU A 41 -43.89 10.37 -27.29
CA GLU A 41 -43.93 11.73 -26.71
C GLU A 41 -43.66 12.03 -25.20
N TYR A 42 -43.25 13.29 -25.03
CA TYR A 42 -43.24 14.13 -23.82
C TYR A 42 -41.95 14.25 -22.98
N LYS A 43 -41.27 15.36 -23.31
CA LYS A 43 -40.60 16.35 -22.46
C LYS A 43 -40.99 16.36 -20.96
N LYS A 44 -39.95 16.72 -20.19
CA LYS A 44 -39.89 17.65 -19.05
C LYS A 44 -40.32 17.15 -17.65
N GLN A 45 -39.46 17.61 -16.73
CA GLN A 45 -39.70 18.07 -15.36
C GLN A 45 -39.46 17.10 -14.20
N ASN A 46 -38.35 17.42 -13.52
CA ASN A 46 -38.18 17.32 -12.07
C ASN A 46 -39.43 17.81 -11.33
N LEU A 47 -39.86 17.09 -10.28
CA LEU A 47 -39.98 17.64 -8.92
C LEU A 47 -40.35 16.57 -7.87
N HIS A 48 -39.58 16.58 -6.78
CA HIS A 48 -40.04 16.49 -5.38
C HIS A 48 -40.63 15.19 -4.75
N ARG A 49 -39.81 14.67 -3.81
CA ARG A 49 -40.10 14.36 -2.38
C ARG A 49 -41.13 13.26 -2.01
N LYS A 50 -40.57 12.30 -1.25
CA LYS A 50 -40.79 12.00 0.20
C LYS A 50 -41.34 10.60 0.55
N THR A 51 -40.53 9.93 1.38
CA THR A 51 -40.83 9.19 2.64
C THR A 51 -41.57 7.86 2.63
N LYS A 52 -40.85 6.83 3.12
CA LYS A 52 -41.10 5.98 4.33
C LYS A 52 -40.49 4.59 4.05
N ASP A 53 -39.42 4.16 4.71
CA ASP A 53 -39.26 3.67 6.10
C ASP A 53 -39.49 2.15 6.25
N HIS A 54 -38.60 1.51 7.04
CA HIS A 54 -38.53 0.11 7.49
C HIS A 54 -38.12 -0.94 6.42
N SER A 55 -37.23 -1.92 6.64
CA SER A 55 -36.71 -2.54 7.86
C SER A 55 -35.44 -3.37 7.57
N GLN A 56 -34.57 -3.42 8.58
CA GLN A 56 -33.74 -4.54 9.06
C GLN A 56 -33.08 -5.53 8.07
N GLY A 57 -31.75 -5.59 8.17
CA GLY A 57 -30.92 -6.66 7.62
C GLY A 57 -29.53 -6.65 8.27
N VAL A 58 -29.46 -7.19 9.48
CA VAL A 58 -28.22 -7.44 10.24
C VAL A 58 -27.39 -8.48 9.48
N VAL A 59 -26.14 -8.16 9.14
CA VAL A 59 -25.17 -9.15 8.66
C VAL A 59 -24.17 -9.43 9.78
N VAL A 60 -24.33 -10.59 10.39
CA VAL A 60 -23.48 -11.17 11.43
C VAL A 60 -22.15 -11.59 10.82
N PHE A 61 -21.03 -11.05 11.33
CA PHE A 61 -19.70 -11.60 11.06
C PHE A 61 -19.39 -12.71 12.08
N PRO A 62 -18.83 -13.86 11.67
CA PRO A 62 -18.42 -14.89 12.61
C PRO A 62 -17.19 -14.41 13.39
N LYS A 63 -17.32 -14.38 14.72
CA LYS A 63 -16.23 -14.19 15.68
C LYS A 63 -15.23 -15.34 15.55
N PHE A 64 -13.96 -15.04 15.30
CA PHE A 64 -12.89 -16.00 15.50
C PHE A 64 -12.35 -15.83 16.92
N THR A 65 -12.60 -16.82 17.75
CA THR A 65 -12.19 -16.91 19.15
C THR A 65 -10.71 -17.21 19.27
N THR A 66 -10.05 -16.40 20.10
CA THR A 66 -8.69 -16.55 20.61
C THR A 66 -8.61 -17.81 21.49
N LEU A 67 -7.73 -18.75 21.16
CA LEU A 67 -7.30 -19.79 22.09
C LEU A 67 -5.86 -19.50 22.53
N ARG A 68 -5.73 -19.06 23.79
CA ARG A 68 -4.52 -19.25 24.61
C ARG A 68 -4.45 -20.71 25.05
N PRO A 69 -3.24 -21.23 25.30
CA PRO A 69 -3.03 -22.16 26.40
C PRO A 69 -2.16 -21.51 27.49
N GLU A 70 -2.61 -21.63 28.73
CA GLU A 70 -1.80 -21.39 29.93
C GLU A 70 -1.12 -22.68 30.43
N SER A 71 0.07 -22.47 30.99
CA SER A 71 0.70 -23.10 32.16
C SER A 71 0.71 -24.62 32.37
N SER A 72 1.91 -25.15 32.57
CA SER A 72 2.40 -26.00 33.69
C SER A 72 3.70 -26.67 33.19
N THR A 73 4.81 -26.80 33.90
CA THR A 73 5.05 -27.28 35.27
C THR A 73 6.49 -26.90 35.69
N ASN A 74 6.71 -26.47 36.94
CA ASN A 74 8.01 -26.61 37.62
C ASN A 74 8.17 -28.06 38.12
N PRO A 75 9.43 -28.53 38.30
CA PRO A 75 9.79 -28.90 39.67
C PRO A 75 11.18 -28.41 40.10
N SER A 76 11.24 -28.16 41.41
CA SER A 76 12.37 -27.77 42.24
C SER A 76 13.37 -28.92 42.46
N ASN A 77 14.66 -28.57 42.65
CA ASN A 77 15.63 -29.15 43.61
C ASN A 77 16.98 -28.47 43.33
N SER A 78 17.56 -27.62 44.19
CA SER A 78 18.09 -27.80 45.56
C SER A 78 19.62 -27.62 45.53
N THR A 79 20.11 -26.80 46.48
CA THR A 79 21.43 -26.85 47.16
C THR A 79 22.71 -26.73 46.33
N GLU A 80 23.48 -25.66 46.51
CA GLU A 80 24.62 -25.63 47.45
C GLU A 80 25.25 -24.22 47.53
N ALA A 81 25.82 -23.92 48.70
CA ALA A 81 26.31 -22.63 49.13
C ALA A 81 27.84 -22.63 49.20
N HIS A 82 28.50 -21.53 48.81
CA HIS A 82 29.83 -21.12 49.29
C HIS A 82 29.93 -19.58 49.17
N HIS A 83 29.85 -18.82 50.27
CA HIS A 83 30.95 -18.35 51.14
C HIS A 83 31.95 -17.39 50.46
N GLY A 84 31.89 -16.11 50.85
CA GLY A 84 32.90 -15.08 50.58
C GLY A 84 32.42 -13.67 50.92
N ASN A 85 32.82 -13.17 52.10
CA ASN A 85 32.35 -11.96 52.80
C ASN A 85 33.09 -10.67 52.32
N PRO A 86 32.89 -9.46 52.91
CA PRO A 86 32.64 -8.22 52.17
C PRO A 86 33.73 -7.14 52.35
N ALA A 87 33.60 -6.01 51.65
CA ALA A 87 34.33 -4.78 52.00
C ALA A 87 33.47 -3.52 51.76
N THR A 88 32.97 -2.97 52.87
CA THR A 88 32.72 -1.53 53.15
C THR A 88 33.91 -0.69 52.67
N VAL A 89 33.80 0.53 52.12
CA VAL A 89 33.32 1.86 52.61
C VAL A 89 33.51 2.81 51.38
N LYS A 90 32.90 3.98 51.15
CA LYS A 90 32.53 5.12 51.99
C LYS A 90 31.72 6.09 51.12
N GLU A 91 30.74 6.72 51.75
CA GLU A 91 29.95 7.84 51.25
C GLU A 91 30.78 9.13 51.26
N PHE A 92 30.68 9.95 50.21
CA PHE A 92 31.03 11.37 50.25
C PHE A 92 30.02 12.14 49.39
N ALA A 93 29.14 12.87 50.09
CA ALA A 93 28.30 13.89 49.51
C ALA A 93 29.08 15.22 49.43
N VAL A 94 29.10 15.86 48.26
CA VAL A 94 29.27 17.31 48.12
C VAL A 94 28.34 17.77 47.01
N GLY A 95 27.46 18.71 47.35
CA GLY A 95 26.45 19.24 46.46
C GLY A 95 26.92 20.34 45.53
N SER A 96 25.94 20.83 44.77
CA SER A 96 25.91 22.07 43.99
C SER A 96 26.46 21.99 42.57
N LYS A 97 25.56 21.87 41.59
CA LYS A 97 25.00 23.05 40.90
C LYS A 97 24.04 22.61 39.80
N SER A 98 22.93 23.31 39.74
CA SER A 98 22.00 23.39 38.62
C SER A 98 22.75 23.61 37.30
N THR A 99 22.88 22.56 36.51
CA THR A 99 23.00 22.68 35.07
C THR A 99 21.65 22.29 34.50
N SER A 100 21.06 23.23 33.77
CA SER A 100 19.88 23.05 32.95
C SER A 100 19.86 21.65 32.35
N LYS A 101 18.88 20.82 32.73
CA LYS A 101 18.53 19.63 31.95
C LYS A 101 18.24 20.12 30.54
N ALA A 102 19.23 20.00 29.66
CA ALA A 102 19.00 19.98 28.23
C ALA A 102 17.85 18.99 27.99
N PRO A 103 16.87 19.30 27.12
CA PRO A 103 15.77 18.39 26.86
C PRO A 103 16.37 17.05 26.45
N SER A 104 16.12 16.06 27.29
CA SER A 104 16.72 14.74 27.24
C SER A 104 16.35 14.06 25.92
N SER A 105 17.39 13.66 25.20
CA SER A 105 17.39 12.79 24.03
C SER A 105 16.43 13.17 22.90
N LEU A 106 17.02 13.72 21.83
CA LEU A 106 16.62 13.46 20.45
C LEU A 106 15.89 12.12 20.39
N VAL A 107 14.61 12.13 19.98
CA VAL A 107 13.83 10.93 19.64
C VAL A 107 14.78 9.99 18.90
N LEU A 108 15.17 8.90 19.57
CA LEU A 108 16.20 8.00 19.09
C LEU A 108 15.68 7.38 17.80
N HIS A 109 15.99 8.01 16.68
CA HIS A 109 15.60 7.59 15.34
C HIS A 109 16.23 6.21 15.18
N ASN A 110 15.45 5.14 15.31
CA ASN A 110 15.93 3.79 15.10
C ASN A 110 15.76 3.50 13.60
N PRO A 111 16.83 3.61 12.78
CA PRO A 111 16.71 3.49 11.34
C PRO A 111 16.17 2.13 10.90
N LEU A 112 16.37 1.10 11.73
CA LEU A 112 15.90 -0.27 11.48
C LEU A 112 14.36 -0.39 11.54
N LYS A 113 13.65 0.61 12.08
CA LYS A 113 12.18 0.65 12.06
C LYS A 113 11.62 1.14 10.73
N TYR A 114 12.42 1.78 9.88
CA TYR A 114 11.95 2.40 8.64
C TYR A 114 12.29 1.55 7.44
N VAL A 115 11.31 1.41 6.55
CA VAL A 115 11.49 0.84 5.22
C VAL A 115 10.77 1.70 4.20
N ALA A 116 11.28 1.77 2.97
CA ALA A 116 10.54 2.36 1.87
C ALA A 116 10.01 1.27 0.94
N LEU A 117 8.78 1.45 0.47
CA LEU A 117 8.03 0.52 -0.36
C LEU A 117 7.65 1.19 -1.68
N ASP A 118 7.85 0.48 -2.78
CA ASP A 118 7.28 0.84 -4.08
C ASP A 118 6.90 -0.44 -4.86
N CYS A 119 5.78 -0.38 -5.58
CA CYS A 119 5.22 -1.47 -6.36
C CYS A 119 4.98 -1.07 -7.81
N GLU A 120 5.29 -1.98 -8.72
CA GLU A 120 4.88 -1.89 -10.11
C GLU A 120 3.61 -2.70 -10.34
N MET A 121 2.65 -2.10 -11.05
CA MET A 121 1.36 -2.73 -11.36
C MET A 121 1.19 -2.99 -12.85
N VAL A 122 0.53 -4.11 -13.16
CA VAL A 122 0.03 -4.43 -14.49
C VAL A 122 -1.50 -4.34 -14.53
N GLY A 123 -2.05 -4.28 -15.73
CA GLY A 123 -3.49 -4.25 -16.01
C GLY A 123 -4.08 -5.64 -16.24
N THR A 124 -5.08 -6.00 -15.45
CA THR A 124 -5.91 -7.21 -15.60
C THR A 124 -7.37 -6.84 -15.90
N GLY A 125 -8.18 -7.85 -16.25
CA GLY A 125 -9.59 -7.67 -16.54
C GLY A 125 -9.87 -6.97 -17.88
N PRO A 126 -11.13 -6.58 -18.15
CA PRO A 126 -11.50 -5.92 -19.40
C PRO A 126 -10.67 -4.66 -19.63
N LYS A 127 -9.95 -4.61 -20.76
CA LYS A 127 -9.08 -3.49 -21.17
C LYS A 127 -7.98 -3.12 -20.14
N GLY A 128 -7.61 -4.01 -19.22
CA GLY A 128 -6.55 -3.74 -18.25
C GLY A 128 -6.91 -2.70 -17.18
N HIS A 129 -8.20 -2.47 -16.92
CA HIS A 129 -8.64 -1.45 -15.94
C HIS A 129 -8.39 -1.84 -14.48
N CYS A 130 -8.18 -3.12 -14.17
CA CYS A 130 -7.84 -3.56 -12.82
C CYS A 130 -6.32 -3.54 -12.65
N SER A 131 -5.80 -2.88 -11.60
CA SER A 131 -4.38 -2.90 -11.28
C SER A 131 -4.07 -4.10 -10.38
N GLU A 132 -3.07 -4.90 -10.76
CA GLU A 132 -2.53 -5.98 -9.93
C GLU A 132 -1.01 -5.88 -9.81
N LEU A 133 -0.50 -6.34 -8.66
CA LEU A 133 0.92 -6.31 -8.33
C LEU A 133 1.74 -7.20 -9.27
N ALA A 134 2.82 -6.64 -9.81
CA ALA A 134 3.73 -7.35 -10.72
C ALA A 134 5.21 -7.24 -10.33
N ARG A 135 5.60 -6.22 -9.56
CA ARG A 135 6.92 -6.13 -8.90
C ARG A 135 6.76 -5.38 -7.59
N CYS A 136 7.51 -5.75 -6.57
CA CYS A 136 7.56 -5.02 -5.31
C CYS A 136 9.00 -4.90 -4.88
N SER A 137 9.40 -3.68 -4.51
CA SER A 137 10.70 -3.36 -3.96
C SER A 137 10.54 -2.77 -2.56
N ILE A 138 11.34 -3.26 -1.61
CA ILE A 138 11.46 -2.73 -0.26
C ILE A 138 12.92 -2.43 0.02
N VAL A 139 13.21 -1.23 0.47
CA VAL A 139 14.57 -0.81 0.83
C VAL A 139 14.67 -0.40 2.30
N SER A 140 15.86 -0.58 2.87
CA SER A 140 16.20 -0.15 4.23
C SER A 140 16.21 1.38 4.32
N TYR A 141 16.28 1.92 5.54
CA TYR A 141 16.54 3.34 5.75
C TYR A 141 17.80 3.81 5.01
N TYR A 142 18.85 3.00 4.92
CA TYR A 142 20.09 3.37 4.24
C TYR A 142 20.04 3.17 2.72
N GLY A 143 18.98 2.57 2.19
CA GLY A 143 18.79 2.33 0.76
C GLY A 143 19.24 0.94 0.30
N ASP A 144 19.56 0.03 1.22
CA ASP A 144 19.85 -1.37 0.88
C ASP A 144 18.57 -2.07 0.44
N VAL A 145 18.65 -2.91 -0.59
CA VAL A 145 17.49 -3.67 -1.06
C VAL A 145 17.22 -4.84 -0.11
N ILE A 146 16.07 -4.81 0.56
CA ILE A 146 15.60 -5.86 1.48
C ILE A 146 14.79 -6.90 0.70
N TYR A 147 13.98 -6.43 -0.26
CA TYR A 147 13.12 -7.26 -1.08
C TYR A 147 13.03 -6.64 -2.47
N ASP A 148 13.22 -7.41 -3.52
CA ASP A 148 12.93 -7.02 -4.90
C ASP A 148 12.59 -8.29 -5.68
N LYS A 149 11.31 -8.46 -6.00
CA LYS A 149 10.83 -9.62 -6.76
C LYS A 149 9.77 -9.22 -7.75
N PHE A 150 9.75 -9.90 -8.89
CA PHE A 150 8.56 -9.97 -9.74
C PHE A 150 7.52 -10.90 -9.12
N ILE A 151 6.26 -10.48 -9.19
CA ILE A 151 5.10 -11.17 -8.64
C ILE A 151 4.20 -11.58 -9.78
N LYS A 152 3.72 -12.82 -9.74
CA LYS A 152 2.72 -13.33 -10.68
C LYS A 152 1.34 -12.83 -10.25
N PRO A 153 0.66 -12.00 -11.08
CA PRO A 153 -0.70 -11.54 -10.80
C PRO A 153 -1.68 -12.71 -10.67
N VAL A 154 -2.76 -12.50 -9.93
CA VAL A 154 -3.77 -13.54 -9.68
C VAL A 154 -4.62 -13.74 -10.94
N ASN A 155 -4.99 -12.65 -11.60
CA ASN A 155 -5.75 -12.71 -12.84
C ASN A 155 -4.85 -12.62 -14.08
N PRO A 156 -5.34 -13.10 -15.25
CA PRO A 156 -4.61 -12.95 -16.50
C PRO A 156 -4.31 -11.49 -16.82
N VAL A 157 -3.04 -11.22 -17.10
CA VAL A 157 -2.57 -9.91 -17.53
C VAL A 157 -3.10 -9.61 -18.93
N THR A 158 -3.64 -8.42 -19.10
CA THR A 158 -4.16 -7.90 -20.38
C THR A 158 -3.39 -6.69 -20.90
N ASP A 159 -2.70 -5.98 -19.99
CA ASP A 159 -1.83 -4.85 -20.31
C ASP A 159 -0.66 -4.86 -19.33
N LEU A 160 0.58 -4.92 -19.83
CA LEU A 160 1.77 -4.88 -18.97
C LEU A 160 2.05 -3.49 -18.42
N ARG A 161 1.48 -2.44 -19.02
CA ARG A 161 1.78 -1.04 -18.66
C ARG A 161 3.26 -0.73 -18.67
N THR A 162 4.02 -1.40 -19.54
CA THR A 162 5.48 -1.46 -19.55
C THR A 162 6.17 -0.09 -19.52
N ARG A 163 5.56 0.93 -20.15
CA ARG A 163 6.05 2.32 -20.13
C ARG A 163 6.16 2.89 -18.71
N TRP A 164 5.29 2.45 -17.82
CA TRP A 164 5.25 2.84 -16.41
C TRP A 164 5.87 1.75 -15.55
N SER A 165 5.41 0.51 -15.67
CA SER A 165 5.77 -0.58 -14.76
C SER A 165 7.19 -1.15 -14.91
N GLY A 166 7.80 -0.97 -16.08
CA GLY A 166 9.03 -1.68 -16.43
C GLY A 166 8.88 -3.20 -16.62
N VAL A 167 7.70 -3.78 -16.36
CA VAL A 167 7.46 -5.22 -16.41
C VAL A 167 7.33 -5.71 -17.86
N ARG A 168 7.93 -6.87 -18.14
CA ARG A 168 7.85 -7.65 -19.38
C ARG A 168 7.24 -9.03 -19.15
N TRP A 169 6.77 -9.67 -20.21
CA TRP A 169 6.22 -11.03 -20.14
C TRP A 169 7.21 -12.06 -19.60
N GLN A 170 8.49 -11.90 -19.94
CA GLN A 170 9.58 -12.76 -19.49
C GLN A 170 9.73 -12.71 -17.96
N ASP A 171 9.57 -11.52 -17.36
CA ASP A 171 9.65 -11.32 -15.92
C ASP A 171 8.56 -12.10 -15.16
N LEU A 172 7.39 -12.28 -15.79
CA LEU A 172 6.24 -12.98 -15.21
C LEU A 172 6.30 -14.51 -15.36
N LYS A 173 7.19 -15.07 -16.18
CA LYS A 173 7.25 -16.51 -16.47
C LYS A 173 7.56 -17.34 -15.23
N ASN A 174 8.54 -16.88 -14.44
CA ASN A 174 9.00 -17.52 -13.20
C ASN A 174 8.79 -16.62 -11.97
N ALA A 175 7.85 -15.67 -12.06
CA ALA A 175 7.56 -14.73 -10.98
C ALA A 175 6.99 -15.44 -9.74
N THR A 176 7.23 -14.85 -8.57
CA THR A 176 6.77 -15.38 -7.29
C THR A 176 5.23 -15.34 -7.24
N PRO A 177 4.53 -16.42 -6.87
CA PRO A 177 3.08 -16.40 -6.74
C PRO A 177 2.61 -15.32 -5.76
N PHE A 178 1.55 -14.57 -6.11
CA PHE A 178 1.05 -13.45 -5.30
C PHE A 178 0.92 -13.77 -3.80
N LYS A 179 0.29 -14.89 -3.44
CA LYS A 179 0.10 -15.27 -2.03
C LYS A 179 1.40 -15.58 -1.28
N GLN A 180 2.44 -16.01 -1.98
CA GLN A 180 3.77 -16.16 -1.38
C GLN A 180 4.43 -14.79 -1.19
N ALA A 181 4.50 -13.99 -2.24
CA ALA A 181 5.07 -12.65 -2.18
C ALA A 181 4.38 -11.78 -1.12
N GLN A 182 3.04 -11.80 -1.06
CA GLN A 182 2.26 -11.08 -0.06
C GLN A 182 2.69 -11.46 1.36
N ARG A 183 2.85 -12.75 1.68
CA ARG A 183 3.29 -13.19 3.02
C ARG A 183 4.70 -12.69 3.34
N GLU A 184 5.61 -12.78 2.38
CA GLU A 184 7.00 -12.32 2.54
C GLU A 184 7.06 -10.79 2.77
N ILE A 185 6.32 -10.03 1.97
CA ILE A 185 6.22 -8.57 2.07
C ILE A 185 5.62 -8.17 3.43
N LEU A 186 4.47 -8.74 3.81
CA LEU A 186 3.82 -8.38 5.09
C LEU A 186 4.66 -8.74 6.30
N LYS A 187 5.45 -9.83 6.25
CA LYS A 187 6.41 -10.16 7.30
C LYS A 187 7.46 -9.06 7.47
N ILE A 188 7.90 -8.43 6.39
CA ILE A 188 8.86 -7.31 6.43
C ILE A 188 8.18 -6.04 6.96
N LEU A 189 6.96 -5.74 6.51
CA LEU A 189 6.26 -4.49 6.87
C LEU A 189 5.69 -4.48 8.30
N THR A 190 5.49 -5.65 8.92
CA THR A 190 4.89 -5.74 10.26
C THR A 190 5.73 -4.99 11.31
N GLY A 191 5.11 -4.01 11.97
CA GLY A 191 5.74 -3.19 13.00
C GLY A 191 6.78 -2.18 12.48
N LYS A 192 6.89 -1.99 11.16
CA LYS A 192 7.74 -0.97 10.55
C LYS A 192 6.97 0.31 10.29
N VAL A 193 7.69 1.43 10.25
CA VAL A 193 7.22 2.65 9.62
C VAL A 193 7.48 2.52 8.13
N VAL A 194 6.42 2.57 7.32
CA VAL A 194 6.49 2.42 5.87
C VAL A 194 6.46 3.80 5.21
N VAL A 195 7.55 4.12 4.54
CA VAL A 195 7.70 5.31 3.70
C VAL A 195 7.33 4.93 2.26
N GLY A 196 6.54 5.76 1.60
CA GLY A 196 6.18 5.54 0.19
C GLY A 196 5.77 6.83 -0.51
N HIS A 197 5.46 6.75 -1.80
CA HIS A 197 5.01 7.89 -2.59
C HIS A 197 3.66 7.55 -3.23
N ALA A 198 2.57 8.15 -2.72
CA ALA A 198 1.20 7.73 -2.99
C ALA A 198 0.95 6.25 -2.59
N VAL A 199 1.52 5.86 -1.44
CA VAL A 199 1.70 4.47 -0.96
C VAL A 199 0.38 3.69 -0.78
N GLN A 200 -0.74 4.39 -0.72
CA GLN A 200 -2.07 3.79 -0.69
C GLN A 200 -2.34 2.93 -1.94
N ASN A 201 -1.75 3.27 -3.08
CA ASN A 201 -1.87 2.49 -4.31
C ASN A 201 -1.18 1.12 -4.17
N ASP A 202 -0.01 1.09 -3.54
CA ASP A 202 0.77 -0.11 -3.22
C ASP A 202 -0.01 -1.02 -2.27
N PHE A 203 -0.50 -0.46 -1.17
CA PHE A 203 -1.29 -1.19 -0.19
C PHE A 203 -2.58 -1.77 -0.78
N LYS A 204 -3.22 -1.05 -1.70
CA LYS A 204 -4.40 -1.53 -2.42
C LYS A 204 -4.12 -2.78 -3.25
N VAL A 205 -3.03 -2.80 -4.03
CA VAL A 205 -2.66 -3.98 -4.84
C VAL A 205 -2.06 -5.11 -4.01
N LEU A 206 -1.51 -4.80 -2.83
CA LEU A 206 -1.11 -5.77 -1.83
C LEU A 206 -2.28 -6.35 -1.03
N HIS A 207 -3.51 -5.83 -1.19
CA HIS A 207 -4.68 -6.17 -0.38
C HIS A 207 -4.36 -6.09 1.13
N TYR A 208 -3.72 -5.00 1.52
CA TYR A 208 -3.23 -4.76 2.87
C TYR A 208 -3.63 -3.37 3.35
N SER A 209 -3.80 -3.21 4.66
CA SER A 209 -4.01 -1.91 5.31
C SER A 209 -2.96 -1.76 6.39
N HIS A 210 -2.02 -0.85 6.17
CA HIS A 210 -0.99 -0.53 7.14
C HIS A 210 -1.52 0.48 8.18
N PRO A 211 -1.14 0.40 9.46
CA PRO A 211 -1.58 1.37 10.46
C PRO A 211 -1.21 2.80 10.07
N ALA A 212 -2.18 3.71 10.08
CA ALA A 212 -2.00 5.08 9.58
C ALA A 212 -0.86 5.83 10.30
N HIS A 213 -0.69 5.63 11.61
CA HIS A 213 0.39 6.26 12.39
C HIS A 213 1.80 5.76 12.04
N LEU A 214 1.91 4.62 11.35
CA LEU A 214 3.17 4.05 10.84
C LEU A 214 3.37 4.32 9.34
N MET A 215 2.53 5.15 8.71
CA MET A 215 2.67 5.51 7.31
C MET A 215 3.34 6.87 7.14
N ARG A 216 4.23 6.98 6.16
CA ARG A 216 4.83 8.25 5.72
C ARG A 216 4.70 8.36 4.20
N ASP A 217 3.66 9.06 3.75
CA ASP A 217 3.41 9.28 2.32
C ASP A 217 4.05 10.60 1.85
N THR A 218 5.16 10.48 1.12
CA THR A 218 5.95 11.62 0.64
C THR A 218 5.23 12.45 -0.43
N SER A 219 4.15 11.94 -1.04
CA SER A 219 3.41 12.67 -2.07
C SER A 219 2.49 13.76 -1.52
N ARG A 220 2.18 13.74 -0.21
CA ARG A 220 1.17 14.61 0.41
C ARG A 220 1.69 15.45 1.56
N ILE A 221 2.98 15.44 1.83
CA ILE A 221 3.56 16.17 2.96
C ILE A 221 3.84 17.64 2.58
N PRO A 222 3.22 18.61 3.27
CA PRO A 222 3.40 20.04 2.97
C PRO A 222 4.85 20.52 3.07
N THR A 223 5.59 20.07 4.08
CA THR A 223 6.97 20.53 4.35
C THR A 223 7.94 20.17 3.22
N LEU A 224 7.69 19.06 2.53
CA LEU A 224 8.51 18.63 1.41
C LEU A 224 8.26 19.50 0.16
N ASN A 225 6.99 19.86 -0.08
CA ASN A 225 6.63 20.82 -1.12
C ASN A 225 7.19 22.21 -0.83
N GLN A 226 7.10 22.67 0.42
CA GLN A 226 7.66 23.95 0.83
C GLN A 226 9.16 24.03 0.55
N LYS A 227 9.92 23.00 0.94
CA LYS A 227 11.36 22.89 0.64
C LYS A 227 11.66 22.84 -0.85
N ALA A 228 10.74 22.30 -1.66
CA ALA A 228 10.84 22.24 -3.11
C ALA A 228 10.33 23.51 -3.82
N GLY A 229 9.81 24.50 -3.11
CA GLY A 229 9.18 25.68 -3.72
C GLY A 229 7.90 25.35 -4.50
N LEU A 230 7.18 24.30 -4.12
CA LEU A 230 5.95 23.83 -4.74
C LEU A 230 4.72 24.19 -3.88
N PRO A 231 3.50 24.26 -4.46
CA PRO A 231 2.28 24.50 -3.69
C PRO A 231 2.04 23.43 -2.61
N GLU A 232 1.94 23.83 -1.35
CA GLU A 232 1.83 22.92 -0.19
C GLU A 232 0.58 22.02 -0.22
N ASN A 233 -0.52 22.51 -0.82
CA ASN A 233 -1.81 21.83 -0.83
C ASN A 233 -2.03 20.90 -2.04
N GLN A 234 -0.98 20.61 -2.82
CA GLN A 234 -1.07 19.75 -4.00
C GLN A 234 -0.09 18.58 -3.93
N PRO A 235 -0.48 17.39 -4.43
CA PRO A 235 0.47 16.30 -4.52
C PRO A 235 1.56 16.62 -5.56
N ALA A 236 2.82 16.49 -5.17
CA ALA A 236 3.95 16.63 -6.07
C ALA A 236 4.41 15.25 -6.56
N SER A 237 4.84 15.15 -7.82
CA SER A 237 5.35 13.89 -8.36
C SER A 237 6.72 13.54 -7.77
N LEU A 238 6.99 12.25 -7.59
CA LEU A 238 8.29 11.76 -7.15
C LEU A 238 9.42 12.28 -8.05
N LYS A 239 9.19 12.33 -9.36
CA LYS A 239 10.14 12.85 -10.34
C LYS A 239 10.46 14.33 -10.11
N THR A 240 9.45 15.15 -9.90
CA THR A 240 9.62 16.59 -9.60
C THR A 240 10.41 16.79 -8.31
N LEU A 241 10.00 16.10 -7.24
CA LEU A 241 10.66 16.22 -5.94
C LEU A 241 12.10 15.73 -5.98
N SER A 242 12.36 14.60 -6.63
CA SER A 242 13.72 14.07 -6.79
C SER A 242 14.61 15.02 -7.59
N LYS A 243 14.05 15.66 -8.63
CA LYS A 243 14.80 16.64 -9.42
C LYS A 243 15.16 17.88 -8.59
N VAL A 244 14.19 18.45 -7.87
CA VAL A 244 14.39 19.70 -7.13
C VAL A 244 15.21 19.50 -5.86
N LEU A 245 14.90 18.47 -5.07
CA LEU A 245 15.47 18.29 -3.73
C LEU A 245 16.69 17.37 -3.70
N LEU A 246 16.81 16.42 -4.63
CA LEU A 246 17.92 15.47 -4.69
C LEU A 246 18.86 15.74 -5.88
N ASN A 247 18.55 16.74 -6.72
CA ASN A 247 19.23 17.01 -7.98
C ASN A 247 19.39 15.76 -8.87
N ARG A 248 18.37 14.89 -8.88
CA ARG A 248 18.40 13.58 -9.56
C ARG A 248 17.26 13.45 -10.55
N ASP A 249 17.59 13.12 -11.79
CA ASP A 249 16.59 12.71 -12.78
C ASP A 249 16.33 11.20 -12.66
N ILE A 250 15.14 10.85 -12.20
CA ILE A 250 14.65 9.45 -12.14
C ILE A 250 13.63 9.20 -13.25
N GLN A 251 13.34 7.93 -13.53
CA GLN A 251 12.31 7.54 -14.53
C GLN A 251 12.58 8.12 -15.94
N MET A 252 13.86 8.27 -16.33
CA MET A 252 14.28 8.90 -17.59
C MET A 252 14.39 7.93 -18.79
N GLY A 253 14.11 6.65 -18.58
CA GLY A 253 14.30 5.61 -19.59
C GLY A 253 13.04 5.23 -20.38
N LYS A 254 13.24 4.68 -21.58
CA LYS A 254 12.16 4.01 -22.36
C LYS A 254 11.80 2.63 -21.83
N LYS A 255 12.55 2.12 -20.83
CA LYS A 255 12.38 0.77 -20.30
C LYS A 255 11.24 0.64 -19.30
N GLY A 256 10.66 1.75 -18.85
CA GLY A 256 9.72 1.81 -17.72
C GLY A 256 10.40 2.29 -16.45
N HIS A 257 9.64 2.38 -15.36
CA HIS A 257 10.16 2.76 -14.06
C HIS A 257 10.84 1.56 -13.39
N SER A 258 11.55 1.85 -12.30
CA SER A 258 12.18 0.84 -11.47
C SER A 258 11.77 1.09 -10.03
N SER A 259 10.88 0.26 -9.50
CA SER A 259 10.51 0.33 -8.08
C SER A 259 11.67 0.39 -7.08
N VAL A 260 12.85 -0.16 -7.40
CA VAL A 260 14.05 0.02 -6.55
C VAL A 260 14.56 1.46 -6.57
N GLU A 261 14.58 2.12 -7.75
CA GLU A 261 14.96 3.53 -7.88
C GLU A 261 13.95 4.41 -7.12
N ASP A 262 12.66 4.13 -7.32
CA ASP A 262 11.57 4.92 -6.76
C ASP A 262 11.49 4.77 -5.23
N ALA A 263 11.65 3.56 -4.68
CA ALA A 263 11.72 3.33 -3.24
C ALA A 263 12.93 4.02 -2.58
N LYS A 264 14.10 4.01 -3.23
CA LYS A 264 15.29 4.72 -2.75
C LYS A 264 15.10 6.24 -2.76
N ALA A 265 14.62 6.79 -3.88
CA ALA A 265 14.32 8.21 -3.99
C ALA A 265 13.31 8.65 -2.92
N THR A 266 12.27 7.86 -2.70
CA THR A 266 11.27 8.11 -1.64
C THR A 266 11.90 8.14 -0.25
N MET A 267 12.77 7.17 0.09
CA MET A 267 13.47 7.15 1.38
C MET A 267 14.38 8.38 1.55
N GLU A 268 15.11 8.76 0.50
CA GLU A 268 15.97 9.94 0.51
C GLU A 268 15.16 11.23 0.71
N LEU A 269 14.01 11.38 0.04
CA LEU A 269 13.09 12.50 0.23
C LEU A 269 12.56 12.55 1.67
N TYR A 270 12.15 11.41 2.23
CA TYR A 270 11.71 11.34 3.63
C TYR A 270 12.78 11.85 4.59
N LYS A 271 14.06 11.47 4.40
CA LYS A 271 15.16 11.90 5.28
C LYS A 271 15.33 13.42 5.35
N ILE A 272 15.01 14.15 4.28
CA ILE A 272 15.09 15.62 4.25
C ILE A 272 14.16 16.25 5.30
N VAL A 273 13.03 15.61 5.58
CA VAL A 273 11.98 16.11 6.47
C VAL A 273 11.79 15.25 7.72
N ALA A 274 12.51 14.15 7.87
CA ALA A 274 12.26 13.14 8.90
C ALA A 274 12.25 13.71 10.32
N VAL A 275 13.20 14.58 10.66
CA VAL A 275 13.29 15.18 12.00
C VAL A 275 12.06 16.04 12.32
N GLU A 276 11.63 16.86 11.37
CA GLU A 276 10.45 17.72 11.53
C GLU A 276 9.17 16.90 11.56
N TRP A 277 9.03 15.94 10.64
CA TRP A 277 7.86 15.08 10.53
C TRP A 277 7.64 14.26 11.80
N GLU A 278 8.67 13.56 12.29
CA GLU A 278 8.52 12.73 13.49
C GLU A 278 8.27 13.57 14.74
N ARG A 279 8.78 14.80 14.80
CA ARG A 279 8.48 15.73 15.90
C ARG A 279 7.01 16.14 15.90
N THR A 280 6.47 16.53 14.74
CA THR A 280 5.05 16.92 14.61
C THR A 280 4.11 15.79 15.03
N LEU A 281 4.39 14.56 14.59
CA LEU A 281 3.59 13.40 14.98
C LEU A 281 3.70 13.06 16.47
N ALA A 282 4.88 13.24 17.08
CA ALA A 282 5.06 13.06 18.52
C ALA A 282 4.27 14.11 19.32
N SER A 283 4.15 15.35 18.82
CA SER A 283 3.31 16.37 19.48
C SER A 283 1.81 16.12 19.33
N GLU A 284 1.36 15.65 18.17
CA GLU A 284 -0.06 15.33 17.91
C GLU A 284 -0.55 14.15 18.74
N THR A 285 0.32 13.18 19.03
CA THR A 285 -0.02 12.01 19.86
C THR A 285 0.02 12.29 21.37
N ALA A 286 0.67 13.38 21.77
CA ALA A 286 0.76 13.82 23.17
C ALA A 286 -0.36 14.80 23.56
N SER A 287 -1.16 15.27 22.59
CA SER A 287 -2.29 16.19 22.78
C SER A 287 -3.62 15.43 22.80
#